data_AF-A0A376BYD4-F1
#
_entry.id   AF-A0A376BYD4-F1
#
_cell.length_a   1.000
_cell.length_b   1.000
_cell.length_c   1.000
_cell.angle_alpha   90.00
_cell.angle_beta   90.00
_cell.angle_gamma   90.00
#
_symmetry.space_group_name_H-M   'P 1'
#
loop_
_entity.id
_entity.type
_entity.pdbx_description
1 polymer ?
#
loop_
_entity_poly.entity_id
_entity_poly.type
_entity_poly.pdbx_seq_one_letter_code
_entity_poly.pdbx_strand_id
1 'polypeptide(L)' 'MKLTATKLQKTSDIVFQELKKLGFSKYFNWVDYHYFKKIAKNERIREEQIPLRIIDLFLNYFNEHSDFADYQF' A
#
# COMPACT_ATOMS: atom_id res chain seq x y z
N MET A 1 18.58 -20.61 -21.88
CA MET A 1 18.14 -19.38 -21.20
C MET A 1 17.76 -19.74 -19.77
N LYS A 2 18.36 -19.09 -18.77
CA LYS A 2 18.24 -19.44 -17.35
C LYS A 2 16.83 -19.17 -16.82
N LEU A 3 16.31 -20.13 -16.07
CA LEU A 3 15.07 -20.09 -15.30
C LEU A 3 14.91 -18.73 -14.61
N THR A 4 13.90 -17.98 -15.03
CA THR A 4 13.49 -16.72 -14.43
C THR A 4 13.21 -16.96 -12.96
N ALA A 5 14.09 -16.48 -12.08
CA ALA A 5 13.77 -16.34 -10.67
C ALA A 5 12.47 -15.54 -10.61
N THR A 6 11.36 -16.20 -10.28
CA THR A 6 10.10 -15.54 -9.93
C THR A 6 10.45 -14.60 -8.80
N LYS A 7 10.69 -13.34 -9.16
CA LYS A 7 11.17 -12.29 -8.26
C LYS A 7 10.06 -12.17 -7.24
N LEU A 8 10.24 -12.76 -6.06
CA LEU A 8 9.29 -12.69 -4.96
C LEU A 8 8.90 -11.22 -4.85
N GLN A 9 7.69 -10.89 -5.31
CA GLN A 9 7.27 -9.51 -5.39
C GLN A 9 7.22 -8.99 -3.97
N LYS A 10 8.07 -8.01 -3.67
CA LYS A 10 8.12 -7.45 -2.33
C LYS A 10 6.77 -6.80 -2.06
N THR A 11 6.24 -6.95 -0.85
CA THR A 11 5.00 -6.29 -0.41
C THR A 11 5.00 -4.80 -0.74
N SER A 12 6.16 -4.14 -0.61
CA SER A 12 6.34 -2.72 -0.98
C SER A 12 6.14 -2.44 -2.47
N ASP A 13 6.59 -3.35 -3.36
CA ASP A 13 6.38 -3.20 -4.80
C ASP A 13 4.89 -3.34 -5.15
N ILE A 14 4.19 -4.29 -4.51
CA ILE A 14 2.73 -4.46 -4.68
C ILE A 14 2.00 -3.20 -4.23
N VAL A 15 2.29 -2.71 -3.02
CA VAL A 15 1.69 -1.48 -2.47
C VAL A 15 1.97 -0.29 -3.39
N PHE A 16 3.21 -0.11 -3.85
CA PHE A 16 3.58 1.00 -4.71
C PHE A 16 2.88 0.95 -6.07
N GLN A 17 2.80 -0.23 -6.70
CA GLN A 17 2.12 -0.38 -8.00
C GLN A 17 0.63 -0.12 -7.89
N GLU A 18 -0.03 -0.59 -6.84
CA GLU A 18 -1.45 -0.33 -6.60
C GLU A 18 -1.71 1.16 -6.31
N LEU A 19 -0.92 1.78 -5.42
CA LEU A 19 -1.01 3.22 -5.18
C LEU A 19 -0.77 4.04 -6.45
N LYS A 20 0.14 3.59 -7.33
CA LYS A 20 0.38 4.22 -8.63
C LYS A 20 -0.83 4.14 -9.55
N LYS A 21 -1.51 2.99 -9.63
CA LYS A 21 -2.75 2.84 -10.42
C LYS A 21 -3.84 3.78 -9.93
N LEU A 22 -3.92 3.99 -8.62
CA LEU A 22 -4.90 4.88 -7.98
C LEU A 22 -4.48 6.37 -8.02
N GLY A 23 -3.29 6.71 -8.52
CA GLY A 23 -2.79 8.09 -8.56
C GLY A 23 -2.19 8.61 -7.24
N PHE A 24 -2.05 7.74 -6.24
CA PHE A 24 -1.51 8.06 -4.90
C PHE A 24 -0.01 7.76 -4.75
N SER A 25 0.69 7.32 -5.80
CA SER A 25 2.13 6.99 -5.69
C SER A 25 3.01 8.14 -5.21
N LYS A 26 2.58 9.40 -5.42
CA LYS A 26 3.30 10.60 -4.94
C LYS A 26 3.29 10.73 -3.41
N TYR A 27 2.33 10.09 -2.75
CA TYR A 27 2.19 10.07 -1.29
C TYR A 27 2.92 8.89 -0.65
N PHE A 28 3.35 7.91 -1.45
CA PHE A 28 4.09 6.78 -0.94
C PHE A 28 5.46 7.21 -0.39
N ASN A 29 5.67 6.98 0.90
CA ASN A 29 6.95 7.14 1.55
C ASN A 29 7.23 5.97 2.49
N TRP A 30 8.51 5.75 2.79
CA TRP A 30 8.95 4.60 3.59
C TRP A 30 8.49 4.68 5.05
N VAL A 31 8.37 5.89 5.61
CA VAL A 31 7.97 6.09 7.01
C VAL A 31 6.54 5.60 7.22
N ASP A 32 5.61 6.10 6.41
CA ASP A 32 4.21 5.74 6.44
C ASP A 32 4.01 4.26 6.07
N TYR A 33 4.74 3.76 5.06
CA TYR A 33 4.70 2.34 4.73
C TYR A 33 5.11 1.45 5.91
N HIS A 34 6.18 1.78 6.63
CA HIS A 34 6.60 1.00 7.79
C HIS A 34 5.59 1.11 8.94
N TYR A 35 5.00 2.29 9.15
CA TYR A 35 3.94 2.51 10.13
C TYR A 35 2.70 1.65 9.83
N PHE A 36 2.14 1.75 8.62
CA PHE A 36 0.97 0.96 8.22
C PHE A 36 1.27 -0.53 8.16
N LYS A 37 2.48 -0.94 7.76
CA LYS A 37 2.92 -2.34 7.82
C LYS A 37 2.90 -2.88 9.25
N LYS A 38 3.28 -2.08 10.24
CA LYS A 38 3.22 -2.48 11.65
C LYS A 38 1.78 -2.64 12.13
N ILE A 39 0.89 -1.73 11.73
CA ILE A 39 -0.55 -1.82 12.03
C ILE A 39 -1.14 -3.09 11.40
N ALA A 40 -0.96 -3.29 10.10
CA ALA A 40 -1.47 -4.45 9.37
C ALA A 40 -0.96 -5.78 9.96
N LYS A 41 0.32 -5.84 10.39
CA LYS A 41 0.86 -7.02 11.09
C LYS A 41 0.22 -7.28 12.45
N ASN A 42 -0.26 -6.25 13.13
CA ASN A 42 -0.88 -6.37 14.45
C ASN A 42 -2.35 -6.83 14.36
N GLU A 43 -3.00 -6.68 13.20
CA GLU A 43 -4.41 -7.03 12.97
C GLU A 43 -4.67 -8.54 12.78
N ARG A 44 -3.67 -9.40 13.00
CA ARG A 44 -3.78 -10.87 12.85
C ARG A 44 -4.34 -11.32 11.48
N ILE A 45 -4.11 -10.53 10.42
CA ILE A 45 -4.49 -10.89 9.05
C ILE A 45 -3.47 -11.86 8.44
N ARG A 46 -3.89 -12.57 7.38
CA ARG A 46 -2.99 -13.44 6.60
C ARG A 46 -1.93 -12.61 5.89
N GLU A 47 -0.72 -13.16 5.73
CA GLU A 47 0.40 -12.46 5.09
C GLU A 47 0.08 -11.97 3.67
N GLU A 48 -0.76 -12.71 2.95
CA GLU A 48 -1.25 -12.39 1.61
C GLU A 48 -2.11 -11.11 1.58
N GLN A 49 -2.76 -10.76 2.70
CA GLN A 49 -3.63 -9.59 2.81
C GLN A 49 -2.91 -8.34 3.33
N ILE A 50 -1.68 -8.48 3.83
CA ILE A 50 -0.87 -7.37 4.33
C ILE A 50 -0.72 -6.24 3.29
N PRO A 51 -0.38 -6.50 2.00
CA PRO A 51 -0.27 -5.44 1.01
C PRO A 51 -1.58 -4.67 0.83
N LEU A 52 -2.70 -5.38 0.71
CA LEU A 52 -4.02 -4.78 0.52
C LEU A 52 -4.41 -3.91 1.73
N ARG A 53 -4.14 -4.39 2.94
CA ARG A 53 -4.43 -3.63 4.15
C ARG A 53 -3.55 -2.39 4.29
N ILE A 54 -2.28 -2.47 3.90
CA ILE A 54 -1.40 -1.29 3.88
C ILE A 54 -1.92 -0.24 2.90
N ILE A 55 -2.39 -0.66 1.71
CA ILE A 55 -2.98 0.26 0.72
C ILE A 55 -4.23 0.93 1.31
N ASP A 56 -5.12 0.15 1.93
CA ASP A 56 -6.33 0.68 2.56
C ASP A 56 -6.03 1.69 3.68
N LEU A 57 -5.05 1.41 4.53
CA LEU A 57 -4.57 2.34 5.55
C LEU A 57 -3.97 3.61 4.94
N PHE A 58 -3.20 3.47 3.85
CA PHE A 58 -2.68 4.62 3.09
C PHE A 58 -3.83 5.48 2.57
N LEU A 59 -4.79 4.88 1.87
CA LEU A 59 -5.91 5.60 1.27
C LEU A 59 -6.76 6.27 2.35
N ASN A 60 -7.09 5.59 3.44
CA ASN A 60 -7.87 6.18 4.53
C ASN A 60 -7.14 7.35 5.18
N TYR A 61 -5.84 7.18 5.52
CA TYR A 61 -5.04 8.25 6.11
C TYR A 61 -4.98 9.48 5.20
N PHE A 62 -4.73 9.28 3.90
CA PHE A 62 -4.72 10.41 2.96
C PHE A 62 -6.11 10.96 2.67
N ASN A 63 -7.18 10.16 2.71
CA ASN A 63 -8.54 10.66 2.51
C ASN A 63 -9.01 11.50 3.71
N GLU A 64 -8.68 11.12 4.94
CA GLU A 64 -8.98 11.89 6.15
C GLU A 64 -8.14 13.18 6.25
N HIS A 65 -6.94 13.20 5.65
CA HIS A 65 -6.04 14.37 5.65
C HIS A 65 -6.06 15.18 4.36
N SER A 66 -6.84 14.78 3.36
CA SER A 66 -6.96 15.49 2.09
C SER A 66 -8.26 16.28 2.09
N ASP A 67 -8.14 17.60 1.97
CA ASP A 67 -9.23 18.58 1.72
C ASP A 67 -10.00 18.31 0.39
N PHE A 68 -9.77 17.15 -0.24
CA PHE A 68 -10.35 16.67 -1.50
C PHE A 68 -11.38 15.55 -1.30
N ALA A 69 -11.81 15.26 -0.07
CA ALA A 69 -12.88 14.28 0.19
C ALA A 69 -14.21 14.60 -0.56
N ASP A 70 -14.33 15.79 -1.15
CA ASP A 70 -15.50 16.27 -1.92
C ASP A 70 -15.48 16.02 -3.44
N TYR A 71 -14.58 15.20 -4.01
CA TYR A 71 -14.70 14.79 -5.42
C TYR A 71 -15.15 13.34 -5.57
N GLN A 72 -16.45 13.11 -5.43
CA GLN A 72 -17.12 11.99 -6.11
C GLN A 72 -17.29 12.35 -7.59
N PHE A 73 -16.81 11.48 -8.49
CA PHE A 73 -17.08 11.53 -9.93
C PHE A 73 -18.53 11.20 -10.26
#